data_AF-A0A3D0YJJ0-F1
#
_entry.id   AF-A0A3D0YJJ0-F1
#
_cell.length_a   1.000
_cell.length_b   1.000
_cell.length_c   1.000
_cell.angle_alpha   90.00
_cell.angle_beta   90.00
_cell.angle_gamma   90.00
#
_symmetry.space_group_name_H-M   'P 1'
#
loop_
_entity.id
_entity.type
_entity.pdbx_description
1 polymer ?
#
loop_
_entity_poly.entity_id
_entity_poly.type
_entity_poly.pdbx_seq_one_letter_code
_entity_poly.pdbx_strand_id
1 'polypeptide(L)'
;MKIRSSIMVAAVALVAITTTTTSTAAEKKASFYKEPVLFNFTNAQEKSHKQFIDRFGPVGMSIELRLPPFQMYVGKVEEGSPAEATGKLKTGQKIESINGQVLKDIDPRIQLAKIITDAEASDG
;
A
#
# COMPACT_ATOMS: atom_id res chain seq x y z
N MET A 1 11.70 -76.20 12.67
CA MET A 1 13.08 -76.14 13.19
C MET A 1 13.19 -74.91 14.08
N LYS A 2 13.32 -75.10 15.40
CA LYS A 2 13.61 -74.07 16.39
C LYS A 2 15.11 -73.76 16.33
N ILE A 3 15.53 -72.49 16.35
CA ILE A 3 16.70 -72.03 17.12
C ILE A 3 16.41 -70.61 17.62
N ARG A 4 16.73 -70.41 18.90
CA ARG A 4 16.59 -69.19 19.72
C ARG A 4 17.96 -68.50 19.81
N SER A 5 17.98 -67.17 19.86
CA SER A 5 18.99 -66.33 20.53
C SER A 5 18.68 -64.86 20.23
N SER A 6 18.85 -63.85 21.07
CA SER A 6 19.11 -63.71 22.50
C SER A 6 18.84 -62.24 22.82
N ILE A 7 18.44 -61.98 24.07
CA ILE A 7 18.06 -60.71 24.65
C ILE A 7 19.25 -59.74 24.72
N MET A 8 19.06 -58.47 24.34
CA MET A 8 19.56 -57.35 25.12
C MET A 8 18.66 -56.11 24.97
N VAL A 9 18.12 -55.72 26.10
CA VAL A 9 17.34 -54.50 26.36
C VAL A 9 18.30 -53.32 26.44
N ALA A 10 18.02 -52.25 25.71
CA ALA A 10 18.44 -50.90 26.08
C ALA A 10 17.37 -49.92 25.62
N ALA A 11 16.60 -49.44 26.59
CA ALA A 11 15.62 -48.39 26.46
C ALA A 11 16.31 -47.06 26.14
N VAL A 12 15.81 -46.33 25.14
CA VAL A 12 15.59 -44.88 25.24
C VAL A 12 14.40 -44.55 24.34
N ALA A 13 13.26 -44.29 24.97
CA ALA A 13 12.17 -43.56 24.35
C ALA A 13 12.57 -42.09 24.24
N LEU A 14 12.66 -41.54 23.02
CA LEU A 14 12.71 -40.10 22.80
C LEU A 14 11.71 -39.72 21.71
N VAL A 15 10.51 -39.39 22.19
CA VAL A 15 9.64 -38.28 21.78
C VAL A 15 9.86 -37.72 20.37
N ALA A 16 8.81 -37.84 19.57
CA ALA A 16 8.58 -37.17 18.31
C ALA A 16 8.84 -35.66 18.38
N ILE A 17 9.68 -35.13 17.51
CA ILE A 17 9.52 -33.78 16.95
C ILE A 17 9.88 -33.85 15.47
N THR A 18 8.83 -33.97 14.65
CA THR A 18 8.82 -33.63 13.24
C THR A 18 9.09 -32.13 13.09
N THR A 19 10.33 -31.74 12.80
CA THR A 19 10.61 -30.37 12.33
C THR A 19 10.73 -30.38 10.81
N THR A 20 9.57 -30.33 10.17
CA THR A 20 9.44 -29.78 8.83
C THR A 20 10.09 -28.39 8.81
N THR A 21 11.13 -28.23 8.02
CA THR A 21 11.69 -26.93 7.68
C THR A 21 10.68 -26.19 6.82
N THR A 22 9.75 -25.49 7.46
CA THR A 22 8.91 -24.50 6.78
C THR A 22 9.79 -23.28 6.49
N SER A 23 10.37 -23.27 5.30
CA SER A 23 10.88 -22.06 4.69
C SER A 23 9.71 -21.09 4.55
N THR A 24 9.64 -20.08 5.42
CA THR A 24 8.76 -18.93 5.23
C THR A 24 9.25 -18.18 4.00
N ALA A 25 8.70 -18.55 2.83
CA ALA A 25 8.87 -17.79 1.61
C ALA A 25 8.28 -16.39 1.86
N ALA A 26 9.17 -15.40 1.95
CA ALA A 26 8.82 -14.00 1.99
C ALA A 26 7.83 -13.72 0.85
N GLU A 27 6.62 -13.31 1.22
CA GLU A 27 5.54 -12.98 0.30
C GLU A 27 6.00 -11.82 -0.61
N LYS A 28 6.38 -12.13 -1.85
CA LYS A 28 6.72 -11.13 -2.87
C LYS A 28 5.45 -10.35 -3.21
N LYS A 29 5.31 -9.14 -2.65
CA LYS A 29 4.24 -8.23 -3.03
C LYS A 29 4.37 -7.87 -4.51
N ALA A 30 3.27 -7.96 -5.25
CA ALA A 30 3.21 -7.64 -6.67
C ALA A 30 3.75 -6.23 -6.90
N SER A 31 4.66 -6.08 -7.87
CA SER A 31 5.15 -4.78 -8.29
C SER A 31 3.98 -3.99 -8.88
N PHE A 32 3.70 -2.82 -8.33
CA PHE A 32 2.61 -1.97 -8.78
C PHE A 32 2.84 -1.38 -10.19
N TYR A 33 4.09 -1.33 -10.64
CA TYR A 33 4.49 -0.86 -11.96
C TYR A 33 4.79 -2.03 -12.91
N LYS A 34 4.50 -1.84 -14.21
CA LYS A 34 4.71 -2.83 -15.28
C LYS A 34 6.20 -3.12 -15.56
N GLU A 35 7.10 -2.21 -15.18
CA GLU A 35 8.54 -2.34 -15.38
C GLU A 35 9.31 -2.15 -14.05
N PRO A 36 10.41 -2.89 -13.83
CA PRO A 36 11.22 -2.73 -12.62
C PRO A 36 12.00 -1.41 -12.68
N VAL A 37 11.82 -0.56 -11.68
CA VAL A 37 12.61 0.66 -11.50
C VAL A 37 14.06 0.29 -11.13
N LEU A 38 15.00 0.51 -12.05
CA LEU A 38 16.43 0.22 -11.86
C LEU A 38 17.10 1.09 -10.77
N PHE A 39 16.50 2.23 -10.46
CA PHE A 39 16.95 3.12 -9.40
C PHE A 39 15.79 3.41 -8.44
N ASN A 40 15.82 2.80 -7.26
CA ASN A 40 14.90 3.13 -6.17
C ASN A 40 15.68 3.84 -5.06
N PHE A 41 15.70 5.18 -5.09
CA PHE A 41 16.37 6.01 -4.09
C PHE A 41 15.55 6.20 -2.81
N THR A 42 14.34 5.63 -2.75
CA THR A 42 13.46 5.73 -1.58
C THR A 42 13.31 4.35 -0.94
N ASN A 43 13.56 4.24 0.37
CA ASN A 43 13.31 3.01 1.10
C ASN A 43 11.82 2.65 0.94
N ALA A 44 11.52 1.56 0.23
CA ALA A 44 10.15 1.06 0.05
C ALA A 44 9.44 0.72 1.39
N GLN A 45 10.18 0.75 2.50
CA GLN A 45 9.73 0.49 3.86
C GLN A 45 9.33 1.76 4.65
N GLU A 46 9.64 2.96 4.16
CA GLU A 46 9.30 4.20 4.86
C GLU A 46 7.84 4.60 4.64
N LYS A 47 6.98 4.23 5.58
CA LYS A 47 5.58 4.67 5.67
C LYS A 47 5.43 6.18 6.00
N SER A 48 6.55 6.89 6.19
CA SER A 48 6.61 8.19 6.88
C SER A 48 6.74 9.40 5.95
N HIS A 49 7.08 9.23 4.67
CA HIS A 49 7.15 10.36 3.74
C HIS A 49 5.75 10.71 3.24
N LYS A 50 4.97 11.40 4.07
CA LYS A 50 3.73 12.05 3.66
C LYS A 50 4.09 13.36 2.99
N GLN A 51 3.83 13.48 1.69
CA GLN A 51 3.83 14.80 1.07
C GLN A 51 2.45 15.40 1.28
N PHE A 52 2.40 16.68 1.66
CA PHE A 52 1.18 17.37 2.02
C PHE A 52 1.04 18.64 1.20
N ILE A 53 -0.12 18.81 0.58
CA ILE A 53 -0.50 20.02 -0.12
C ILE A 53 -1.64 20.63 0.67
N ASP A 54 -1.29 21.63 1.48
CA ASP A 54 -2.26 22.43 2.21
C ASP A 54 -3.08 23.32 1.27
N ARG A 55 -4.36 23.53 1.61
CA ARG A 55 -5.25 24.49 0.93
C ARG A 55 -5.25 24.28 -0.58
N PHE A 56 -5.61 23.07 -0.99
CA PHE A 56 -5.77 22.69 -2.37
C PHE A 56 -6.93 23.47 -3.00
N GLY A 57 -6.60 24.55 -3.71
CA GLY A 57 -7.58 25.40 -4.40
C GLY A 57 -8.59 26.10 -3.48
N PRO A 58 -9.66 26.68 -4.05
CA PRO A 58 -10.69 27.40 -3.29
C PRO A 58 -11.63 26.47 -2.50
N VAL A 59 -11.48 25.15 -2.63
CA VAL A 59 -12.40 24.16 -2.04
C VAL A 59 -12.18 23.94 -0.54
N GLY A 60 -11.07 24.44 0.04
CA GLY A 60 -10.79 24.35 1.48
C GLY A 60 -10.54 22.93 1.97
N MET A 61 -9.74 22.16 1.24
CA MET A 61 -9.22 20.87 1.68
C MET A 61 -7.72 20.77 1.45
N SER A 62 -7.05 19.81 2.07
CA SER A 62 -5.68 19.45 1.72
C SER A 62 -5.59 18.04 1.14
N ILE A 63 -4.48 17.75 0.46
CA ILE A 63 -4.21 16.45 -0.16
C ILE A 63 -2.95 15.86 0.45
N GLU A 64 -3.01 14.60 0.83
CA GLU A 64 -1.89 13.81 1.33
C GLU A 64 -1.47 12.75 0.32
N LEU A 65 -0.17 12.65 0.05
CA LEU A 65 0.41 11.58 -0.75
C LEU A 65 1.23 10.65 0.15
N ARG A 66 0.84 9.36 0.22
CA ARG A 66 1.44 8.37 1.12
C ARG A 66 2.12 7.23 0.37
N LEU A 67 3.30 6.80 0.82
CA LEU A 67 3.99 5.62 0.28
C LEU A 67 3.41 4.29 0.82
N PRO A 68 3.61 3.13 0.15
CA PRO A 68 4.00 2.91 -1.25
C PRO A 68 2.85 2.33 -2.12
N PRO A 69 2.92 2.51 -3.46
CA PRO A 69 3.48 3.66 -4.16
C PRO A 69 2.47 4.82 -4.11
N PHE A 70 2.94 6.01 -3.75
CA PHE A 70 2.19 7.29 -3.71
C PHE A 70 0.68 7.19 -3.90
N GLN A 71 -0.06 6.85 -2.83
CA GLN A 71 -1.51 6.82 -2.81
C GLN A 71 -2.04 8.17 -2.34
N MET A 72 -3.08 8.67 -3.01
CA MET A 72 -3.67 9.97 -2.70
C MET A 72 -4.78 9.83 -1.65
N TYR A 73 -4.73 10.69 -0.64
CA TYR A 73 -5.67 10.74 0.47
C TYR A 73 -6.18 12.16 0.68
N VAL A 74 -7.41 12.26 1.17
CA VAL A 74 -7.95 13.52 1.69
C VAL A 74 -7.16 13.86 2.96
N GLY A 75 -6.59 15.05 2.99
CA GLY A 75 -5.96 15.64 4.16
C GLY A 75 -6.99 16.26 5.09
N LYS A 76 -6.68 17.43 5.64
CA LYS A 76 -7.60 18.24 6.45
C LYS A 76 -8.70 18.83 5.57
N VAL A 77 -9.93 18.83 6.09
CA VAL A 77 -11.06 19.60 5.55
C VAL A 77 -11.22 20.85 6.44
N GLU A 78 -11.32 22.03 5.83
CA GLU A 78 -11.47 23.30 6.56
C GLU A 78 -12.94 23.57 6.92
N GLU A 79 -13.18 24.17 8.09
CA GLU A 79 -14.52 24.57 8.52
C GLU A 79 -15.04 25.74 7.67
N GLY A 80 -16.31 25.69 7.30
CA GLY A 80 -16.97 26.65 6.40
C GLY A 80 -16.57 26.51 4.93
N SER A 81 -15.79 25.47 4.57
CA SER A 81 -15.33 25.27 3.20
C SER A 81 -16.37 24.61 2.29
N PRO A 82 -16.25 24.79 0.96
CA PRO A 82 -17.05 24.01 0.01
C PRO A 82 -16.90 22.50 0.21
N ALA A 83 -15.70 22.02 0.57
CA ALA A 83 -15.44 20.63 0.88
C ALA A 83 -16.25 20.11 2.07
N GLU A 84 -16.32 20.88 3.16
CA GLU A 84 -17.12 20.54 4.34
C GLU A 84 -18.62 20.56 4.03
N ALA A 85 -19.08 21.56 3.27
CA ALA A 85 -20.49 21.70 2.90
C ALA A 85 -21.04 20.48 2.15
N THR A 86 -20.20 19.74 1.43
CA THR A 86 -20.61 18.48 0.77
C THR A 86 -20.92 17.36 1.77
N GLY A 87 -20.30 17.37 2.96
CA GLY A 87 -20.40 16.31 3.98
C GLY A 87 -19.86 14.94 3.55
N LYS A 88 -19.29 14.83 2.35
CA LYS A 88 -18.88 13.55 1.73
C LYS A 88 -17.41 13.21 1.95
N LEU A 89 -16.59 14.21 2.21
CA LEU A 89 -15.14 14.08 2.29
C LEU A 89 -14.69 13.99 3.75
N LYS A 90 -13.90 12.96 4.06
CA LYS A 90 -13.38 12.74 5.42
C LYS A 90 -11.86 12.74 5.41
N THR A 91 -11.26 13.37 6.43
CA THR A 91 -9.81 13.34 6.64
C THR A 91 -9.29 11.91 6.69
N GLY A 92 -8.23 11.63 5.93
CA GLY A 92 -7.61 10.32 5.81
C GLY A 92 -8.33 9.33 4.88
N GLN A 93 -9.37 9.75 4.18
CA GLN A 93 -10.04 8.93 3.17
C GLN A 93 -9.14 8.73 1.94
N LYS A 94 -9.05 7.50 1.43
CA LYS A 94 -8.34 7.20 0.19
C LYS A 94 -9.13 7.71 -1.01
N ILE A 95 -8.46 8.40 -1.92
CA ILE A 95 -9.02 8.84 -3.19
C ILE A 95 -8.69 7.76 -4.23
N GLU A 96 -9.71 7.07 -4.73
CA GLU A 96 -9.54 5.97 -5.70
C GLU A 96 -9.74 6.44 -7.14
N SER A 97 -10.59 7.44 -7.34
CA SER A 97 -10.85 8.03 -8.64
C SER A 97 -11.22 9.51 -8.53
N ILE A 98 -10.99 10.26 -9.60
CA ILE A 98 -11.39 11.66 -9.75
C ILE A 98 -12.07 11.78 -11.12
N ASN A 99 -13.29 12.33 -11.15
CA ASN A 99 -14.09 12.51 -12.37
C ASN A 99 -14.20 11.22 -13.23
N GLY A 100 -14.33 10.06 -12.58
CA GLY A 100 -14.41 8.75 -13.24
C GLY A 100 -13.06 8.15 -13.68
N GLN A 101 -11.95 8.86 -13.51
CA GLN A 101 -10.61 8.35 -13.82
C GLN A 101 -10.00 7.69 -12.58
N VAL A 102 -9.71 6.38 -12.66
CA VAL A 102 -9.12 5.61 -11.57
C VAL A 102 -7.63 5.97 -11.41
N LEU A 103 -7.22 6.24 -10.18
CA LEU A 103 -5.85 6.57 -9.80
C LEU A 103 -5.01 5.30 -9.61
N LYS A 104 -4.72 4.62 -10.73
CA LYS A 104 -4.00 3.35 -10.75
C LYS A 104 -2.94 3.33 -11.85
N ASP A 105 -1.88 2.56 -11.65
CA ASP A 105 -0.78 2.27 -12.60
C ASP A 105 0.15 3.46 -12.93
N ILE A 106 -0.34 4.70 -12.87
CA ILE A 106 0.40 5.95 -13.07
C ILE A 106 0.58 6.66 -11.72
N ASP A 107 1.67 7.40 -11.53
CA ASP A 107 1.85 8.26 -10.34
C ASP A 107 0.66 9.24 -10.24
N PRO A 108 -0.08 9.26 -9.12
CA PRO A 108 -1.26 10.10 -8.99
C PRO A 108 -1.02 11.59 -9.19
N ARG A 109 0.22 12.08 -9.02
CA ARG A 109 0.56 13.49 -9.30
C ARG A 109 0.50 13.80 -10.79
N ILE A 110 1.02 12.89 -11.61
CA ILE A 110 1.00 13.02 -13.08
C ILE A 110 -0.44 12.97 -13.57
N GLN A 111 -1.22 12.02 -13.04
CA GLN A 111 -2.61 11.88 -13.42
C GLN A 111 -3.46 13.08 -12.96
N LEU A 112 -3.24 13.57 -11.75
CA LEU A 112 -3.91 14.78 -11.25
C LEU A 112 -3.58 16.00 -12.11
N ALA A 113 -2.31 16.21 -12.47
CA ALA A 113 -1.92 17.31 -13.35
C ALA A 113 -2.67 17.25 -14.69
N LYS A 114 -2.77 16.05 -15.30
CA LYS A 114 -3.54 15.85 -16.52
C LYS A 114 -5.03 16.18 -16.33
N ILE A 115 -5.64 15.72 -15.22
CA ILE A 115 -7.05 15.99 -14.92
C ILE A 115 -7.30 17.49 -14.76
N ILE A 116 -6.39 18.22 -14.10
CA ILE A 116 -6.49 19.67 -13.94
C ILE A 116 -6.37 20.37 -15.30
N THR A 117 -5.36 20.02 -16.10
CA THR A 117 -5.20 20.58 -17.45
C THR A 117 -6.43 20.33 -18.33
N ASP A 118 -6.98 19.12 -18.29
CA ASP A 118 -8.19 18.78 -19.05
C ASP A 118 -9.40 19.61 -18.57
N ALA A 119 -9.52 19.84 -17.25
CA ALA A 119 -10.59 20.66 -16.68
C ALA A 119 -10.46 22.15 -17.04
N GLU A 120 -9.26 22.72 -16.90
CA GLU A 120 -8.95 24.12 -17.25
C GLU A 120 -9.14 24.40 -18.75
N ALA A 121 -8.83 23.42 -19.61
CA ALA A 121 -9.03 23.54 -21.05
C ALA A 121 -10.51 23.54 -21.46
N SER A 122 -11.40 23.02 -20.61
CA SER A 122 -12.82 22.84 -20.94
C SER A 122 -13.73 23.99 -20.50
N ASP A 123 -13.45 24.67 -19.38
CA ASP A 123 -14.24 25.83 -18.87
C ASP A 123 -13.51 26.54 -17.68
N GLY A 124 -12.34 27.11 -17.94
CA GLY A 124 -11.51 27.80 -16.92
C GLY A 124 -12.21 28.90 -16.11
#